data_AF-A0A2V8RR25-F1
#
_entry.id   AF-A0A2V8RR25-F1
#
_cell.length_a   1.000
_cell.length_b   1.000
_cell.length_c   1.000
_cell.angle_alpha   90.00
_cell.angle_beta   90.00
_cell.angle_gamma   90.00
#
_symmetry.space_group_name_H-M   'P 1'
#
loop_
_entity.id
_entity.type
_entity.pdbx_description
1 polymer ?
#
loop_
_entity_poly.entity_id
_entity_poly.type
_entity_poly.pdbx_seq_one_letter_code
_entity_poly.pdbx_strand_id
1 'polypeptide(L)'
;MGSNPARTSYNRAPKQFELRRVGREGRLMRKRIRWRWGMVVAVGMTLLALCPQIYLWHERGRAWAGTNAYFYTDEPAYAAYVNALVDGRPRRCDPYTGGDNTADKPQPESLFSIQFISAYMVALPARALHLSTATAFILLEAICAFTTSLALFWLFALLLDDERAAAAFVPFVLCLGILLSGNGLVRALLDQETSYVWLPFLRRYIPAVPFPCFIVFFPLAWLALTDASRRRRLLCALGAGAAFVVCVYGYFYLWTAAAAWLALGALLWLIAKPEGWRQSFESFGLIGLIALAALVPYAVLLSHRAATIDVVQALVRTHAPDLWRSLEACALVVVIALVIGLKRRRLDRHDPRVLSTLAFAVLPFVLFNQQLVTGRSLQPMHYEQFVADYITLIAAALAISLLWRGRASQPRLPLYLLLIICYLSYFWGAGETWISTRRFSQANIQRDEARPVALRLRRIALQAYDDMTHEPAQPHAVVFAPDIARADNLPMVAPQAVLWAPHTFVFSGVTVAENKERFFQYLYYSGVDADEFARNYEHQGFVHYAIFGWERANPKLTVNYKPVSDEELAVEAHNYAAYIANFDRARATHPTLAYALIAADQQINFTHLDRWYTRAAGERIGKYVLYRLQPRP
;
A
#
# COMPACT_ATOMS: atom_id res chain seq x y z
N MET A 1 86.15 -2.00 51.35
CA MET A 1 85.00 -1.18 50.93
C MET A 1 84.77 -1.39 49.45
N GLY A 2 83.54 -1.67 49.01
CA GLY A 2 83.17 -1.69 47.58
C GLY A 2 82.79 -3.06 47.02
N SER A 3 81.65 -3.59 47.47
CA SER A 3 80.93 -4.74 46.89
C SER A 3 80.35 -4.40 45.51
N ASN A 4 80.57 -5.28 44.53
CA ASN A 4 79.89 -5.26 43.24
C ASN A 4 78.94 -6.46 43.18
N PRO A 5 77.63 -6.24 42.97
CA PRO A 5 76.92 -7.17 42.11
C PRO A 5 75.87 -6.54 41.19
N ALA A 6 75.75 -7.22 40.03
CA ALA A 6 74.52 -7.52 39.32
C ALA A 6 73.75 -6.38 38.62
N ARG A 7 74.01 -6.30 37.31
CA ARG A 7 73.00 -5.93 36.31
C ARG A 7 71.78 -6.88 36.40
N THR A 8 70.61 -6.32 36.65
CA THR A 8 69.33 -6.86 36.13
C THR A 8 68.45 -5.70 35.69
N SER A 9 68.29 -5.53 34.38
CA SER A 9 67.32 -4.60 33.78
C SER A 9 65.97 -5.29 33.66
N TYR A 10 65.11 -5.14 34.66
CA TYR A 10 63.68 -5.41 34.54
C TYR A 10 62.93 -4.08 34.50
N ASN A 11 62.69 -3.57 33.30
CA ASN A 11 61.72 -2.49 33.05
C ASN A 11 60.64 -3.02 32.10
N ARG A 12 59.68 -3.77 32.67
CA ARG A 12 58.36 -3.98 32.05
C ARG A 12 57.37 -3.09 32.80
N ALA A 13 57.11 -1.92 32.23
CA ALA A 13 55.91 -1.17 32.55
C ALA A 13 54.68 -2.07 32.29
N PRO A 14 53.71 -2.15 33.22
CA PRO A 14 52.45 -2.80 32.91
C PRO A 14 51.78 -1.97 31.81
N LYS A 15 51.53 -2.60 30.65
CA LYS A 15 50.56 -2.09 29.68
C LYS A 15 49.26 -1.89 30.44
N GLN A 16 48.95 -0.63 30.76
CA GLN A 16 47.62 -0.23 31.18
C GLN A 16 46.68 -0.65 30.05
N PHE A 17 46.00 -1.78 30.26
CA PHE A 17 44.75 -2.06 29.61
C PHE A 17 43.85 -0.87 29.97
N GLU A 18 43.65 0.05 29.03
CA GLU A 18 42.54 0.99 29.05
C GLU A 18 41.25 0.15 29.04
N LEU A 19 40.88 -0.28 30.24
CA LEU A 19 39.53 -0.65 30.58
C LEU A 19 38.65 0.48 30.09
N ARG A 20 37.79 0.13 29.13
CA ARG A 20 36.52 0.80 28.86
C ARG A 20 36.11 1.56 30.10
N ARG A 21 35.86 2.87 29.99
CA ARG A 21 35.06 3.63 30.97
C ARG A 21 33.71 2.92 31.15
N VAL A 22 33.70 1.90 31.99
CA VAL A 22 32.53 1.38 32.66
C VAL A 22 32.29 2.42 33.74
N GLY A 23 31.45 3.40 33.45
CA GLY A 23 30.89 4.24 34.49
C GLY A 23 30.34 3.33 35.59
N ARG A 24 30.51 3.76 36.85
CA ARG A 24 30.25 3.02 38.10
C ARG A 24 28.83 2.43 38.27
N GLU A 25 28.00 2.43 37.23
CA GLU A 25 26.64 1.91 37.20
C GLU A 25 26.34 0.93 36.05
N GLY A 26 27.30 0.53 35.20
CA GLY A 26 27.02 -0.43 34.11
C GLY A 26 25.99 0.05 33.07
N ARG A 27 25.59 1.33 33.10
CA ARG A 27 24.70 1.94 32.11
C ARG A 27 25.48 2.23 30.83
N LEU A 28 25.12 1.57 29.74
CA LEU A 28 25.41 2.05 28.38
C LEU A 28 24.91 3.50 28.27
N MET A 29 25.81 4.49 28.33
CA MET A 29 25.46 5.89 28.07
C MET A 29 24.91 5.97 26.66
N ARG A 30 23.59 6.14 26.55
CA ARG A 30 22.90 6.18 25.28
C ARG A 30 23.29 7.48 24.59
N LYS A 31 24.05 7.35 23.50
CA LYS A 31 24.36 8.49 22.64
C LYS A 31 23.06 9.13 22.17
N ARG A 32 22.93 10.45 22.36
CA ARG A 32 21.77 11.21 21.86
C ARG A 32 21.78 11.16 20.33
N ILE A 33 20.66 10.76 19.74
CA ILE A 33 20.46 10.71 18.29
C ILE A 33 20.42 12.15 17.74
N ARG A 34 21.29 12.46 16.80
CA ARG A 34 21.32 13.73 16.06
C ARG A 34 20.31 13.70 14.91
N TRP A 35 19.08 14.08 15.22
CA TRP A 35 17.95 14.08 14.28
C TRP A 35 18.12 14.93 13.03
N ARG A 36 19.06 15.89 13.00
CA ARG A 36 19.35 16.69 11.80
C ARG A 36 19.62 15.84 10.55
N TRP A 37 20.25 14.68 10.70
CA TRP A 37 20.51 13.78 9.57
C TRP A 37 19.23 13.10 9.08
N GLY A 38 18.37 12.69 10.00
CA GLY A 38 17.02 12.19 9.68
C GLY A 38 16.18 13.25 8.96
N MET A 39 16.21 14.51 9.43
CA MET A 39 15.49 15.61 8.81
C MET A 39 15.93 15.88 7.37
N VAL A 40 17.24 15.91 7.10
CA VAL A 40 17.78 16.13 5.74
C VAL A 40 17.26 15.05 4.78
N VAL A 41 17.31 13.79 5.19
CA VAL A 41 16.88 12.69 4.33
C VAL A 41 15.36 12.62 4.20
N ALA A 42 14.62 12.91 5.26
CA ALA A 42 13.17 12.97 5.20
C ALA A 42 12.69 14.09 4.26
N VAL A 43 13.33 15.26 4.27
CA VAL A 43 13.06 16.33 3.30
C VAL A 43 13.40 15.88 1.88
N GLY A 44 14.56 15.25 1.66
CA GLY A 44 14.95 14.72 0.35
C GLY A 44 13.94 13.73 -0.23
N MET A 45 13.48 12.76 0.58
CA MET A 45 12.44 11.82 0.19
C MET A 45 11.08 12.48 -0.03
N THR A 46 10.75 13.53 0.72
CA THR A 46 9.51 14.30 0.54
C THR A 46 9.50 15.06 -0.79
N LEU A 47 10.62 15.67 -1.15
CA LEU A 47 10.75 16.36 -2.44
C LEU A 47 10.63 15.37 -3.60
N LEU A 48 11.29 14.22 -3.50
CA LEU A 48 11.16 13.13 -4.47
C LEU A 48 9.71 12.63 -4.56
N ALA A 49 9.03 12.50 -3.42
CA ALA A 49 7.63 12.11 -3.34
C ALA A 49 6.68 13.12 -4.04
N LEU A 50 7.00 14.41 -4.02
CA LEU A 50 6.15 15.45 -4.63
C LEU A 50 6.42 15.67 -6.13
N CYS A 51 7.48 15.08 -6.70
CA CYS A 51 7.84 15.26 -8.10
C CYS A 51 6.69 15.00 -9.09
N PRO A 52 5.93 13.90 -8.98
CA PRO A 52 4.71 13.70 -9.76
C PRO A 52 3.71 14.86 -9.77
N GLN A 53 3.41 15.37 -8.58
CA GLN A 53 2.40 16.41 -8.42
C GLN A 53 2.90 17.74 -8.97
N ILE A 54 4.18 18.04 -8.75
CA ILE A 54 4.86 19.21 -9.32
C ILE A 54 4.85 19.13 -10.85
N TYR A 55 5.11 17.95 -11.41
CA TYR A 55 5.05 17.74 -12.86
C TYR A 55 3.64 17.98 -13.41
N LEU A 56 2.60 17.44 -12.76
CA LEU A 56 1.21 17.67 -13.16
C LEU A 56 0.82 19.16 -13.08
N TRP A 57 1.23 19.85 -12.01
CA TRP A 57 1.03 21.30 -11.89
C TRP A 57 1.72 22.08 -13.01
N HIS A 58 2.93 21.67 -13.39
CA HIS A 58 3.66 22.29 -14.49
C HIS A 58 2.97 22.06 -15.84
N GLU A 59 2.62 20.81 -16.17
CA GLU A 59 1.95 20.46 -17.44
C GLU A 59 0.59 21.14 -17.61
N ARG A 60 -0.19 21.22 -16.52
CA ARG A 60 -1.52 21.84 -16.57
C ARG A 60 -1.47 23.36 -16.41
N GLY A 61 -0.45 23.90 -15.73
CA GLY A 61 -0.30 25.32 -15.46
C GLY A 61 -1.59 25.92 -14.86
N ARG A 62 -2.09 27.00 -15.47
CA ARG A 62 -3.34 27.66 -15.05
C ARG A 62 -4.60 26.83 -15.32
N ALA A 63 -4.51 25.79 -16.15
CA ALA A 63 -5.63 24.89 -16.45
C ALA A 63 -5.72 23.72 -15.46
N TRP A 64 -4.87 23.68 -14.43
CA TRP A 64 -4.97 22.68 -13.38
C TRP A 64 -6.30 22.83 -12.64
N ALA A 65 -7.16 21.82 -12.78
CA ALA A 65 -8.49 21.85 -12.21
C ALA A 65 -8.50 21.40 -10.75
N GLY A 66 -7.39 20.90 -10.19
CA GLY A 66 -7.23 20.59 -8.78
C GLY A 66 -7.16 19.09 -8.44
N THR A 67 -6.76 18.23 -9.37
CA THR A 67 -6.53 16.81 -9.08
C THR A 67 -5.13 16.52 -8.50
N ASN A 68 -5.02 15.40 -7.78
CA ASN A 68 -3.74 14.77 -7.46
C ASN A 68 -3.14 14.07 -8.71
N ALA A 69 -1.91 13.55 -8.63
CA ALA A 69 -1.25 12.75 -9.68
C ALA A 69 -1.18 11.26 -9.29
N TYR A 70 -1.86 10.32 -9.95
CA TYR A 70 -1.94 8.90 -9.56
C TYR A 70 -1.02 7.98 -10.35
N PHE A 71 -0.75 6.80 -9.77
CA PHE A 71 0.23 5.82 -10.27
C PHE A 71 -0.22 4.36 -10.20
N TYR A 72 -1.43 4.09 -9.72
CA TYR A 72 -1.88 2.71 -9.55
C TYR A 72 -3.36 2.54 -9.85
N THR A 73 -3.74 1.34 -10.28
CA THR A 73 -5.09 0.99 -10.71
C THR A 73 -6.12 1.13 -9.60
N ASP A 74 -5.76 0.80 -8.36
CA ASP A 74 -6.71 0.78 -7.23
C ASP A 74 -6.94 2.16 -6.58
N GLU A 75 -6.09 3.15 -6.89
CA GLU A 75 -6.18 4.48 -6.26
C GLU A 75 -7.52 5.22 -6.47
N PRO A 76 -8.23 5.08 -7.61
CA PRO A 76 -9.58 5.62 -7.77
C PRO A 76 -10.56 5.08 -6.74
N ALA A 77 -10.58 3.77 -6.48
CA ALA A 77 -11.44 3.18 -5.46
C ALA A 77 -11.15 3.73 -4.06
N TYR A 78 -9.86 3.96 -3.79
CA TYR A 78 -9.38 4.48 -2.51
C TYR A 78 -9.85 5.92 -2.29
N ALA A 79 -9.70 6.75 -3.32
CA ALA A 79 -10.17 8.13 -3.31
C ALA A 79 -11.71 8.22 -3.29
N ALA A 80 -12.41 7.33 -3.99
CA ALA A 80 -13.86 7.26 -3.95
C ALA A 80 -14.38 6.97 -2.54
N TYR A 81 -13.81 5.97 -1.85
CA TYR A 81 -14.18 5.64 -0.48
C TYR A 81 -13.84 6.76 0.51
N VAL A 82 -12.65 7.36 0.41
CA VAL A 82 -12.30 8.52 1.25
C VAL A 82 -13.23 9.71 0.97
N ASN A 83 -13.58 9.98 -0.29
CA ASN A 83 -14.52 11.05 -0.62
C ASN A 83 -15.90 10.80 0.01
N ALA A 84 -16.41 9.56 -0.04
CA ALA A 84 -17.65 9.19 0.63
C ALA A 84 -17.60 9.45 2.15
N LEU A 85 -16.51 9.10 2.82
CA LEU A 85 -16.33 9.37 4.25
C LEU A 85 -16.20 10.87 4.56
N VAL A 86 -15.52 11.64 3.70
CA VAL A 86 -15.44 13.10 3.81
C VAL A 86 -16.82 13.74 3.69
N ASP A 87 -17.64 13.22 2.78
CA ASP A 87 -19.04 13.63 2.57
C ASP A 87 -19.96 13.15 3.71
N GLY A 88 -19.44 12.36 4.66
CA GLY A 88 -20.13 11.94 5.88
C GLY A 88 -20.89 10.63 5.78
N ARG A 89 -20.67 9.85 4.72
CA ARG A 89 -21.24 8.51 4.56
C ARG A 89 -20.68 7.53 5.61
N PRO A 90 -21.44 6.48 5.97
CA PRO A 90 -21.01 5.52 6.99
C PRO A 90 -19.78 4.71 6.56
N ARG A 91 -19.06 4.12 7.53
CA ARG A 91 -17.92 3.20 7.28
C ARG A 91 -18.25 2.09 6.28
N ARG A 92 -19.47 1.56 6.34
CA ARG A 92 -19.94 0.56 5.38
C ARG A 92 -20.74 1.29 4.31
N CYS A 93 -20.04 1.76 3.28
CA CYS A 93 -20.62 2.41 2.13
C CYS A 93 -19.99 1.89 0.83
N ASP A 94 -20.73 1.98 -0.25
CA ASP A 94 -20.28 1.73 -1.61
C ASP A 94 -20.38 3.04 -2.42
N PRO A 95 -19.25 3.68 -2.74
CA PRO A 95 -19.25 4.92 -3.50
C PRO A 95 -19.63 4.74 -4.96
N TYR A 96 -19.49 3.55 -5.53
CA TYR A 96 -19.78 3.28 -6.94
C TYR A 96 -21.26 3.04 -7.19
N THR A 97 -21.94 2.36 -6.26
CA THR A 97 -23.38 2.10 -6.37
C THR A 97 -24.26 3.07 -5.60
N GLY A 98 -23.68 3.85 -4.69
CA GLY A 98 -24.44 4.68 -3.76
C GLY A 98 -25.08 3.89 -2.61
N GLY A 99 -24.75 2.60 -2.46
CA GLY A 99 -25.26 1.78 -1.37
C GLY A 99 -24.67 2.17 -0.02
N ASP A 100 -25.50 2.68 0.89
CA ASP A 100 -25.10 2.98 2.28
C ASP A 100 -25.69 1.97 3.26
N ASN A 101 -24.93 1.67 4.31
CA ASN A 101 -25.42 0.86 5.41
C ASN A 101 -26.43 1.64 6.26
N THR A 102 -27.70 1.27 6.17
CA THR A 102 -28.78 1.77 7.03
C THR A 102 -29.35 0.64 7.89
N ALA A 103 -30.23 0.97 8.84
CA ALA A 103 -30.90 -0.04 9.67
C ALA A 103 -31.75 -1.01 8.81
N ASP A 104 -32.41 -0.48 7.77
CA ASP A 104 -33.29 -1.26 6.89
C ASP A 104 -32.53 -1.97 5.76
N LYS A 105 -31.31 -1.51 5.44
CA LYS A 105 -30.44 -2.08 4.39
C LYS A 105 -29.02 -2.25 4.92
N PRO A 106 -28.77 -3.24 5.80
CA PRO A 106 -27.43 -3.50 6.30
C PRO A 106 -26.52 -3.95 5.16
N GLN A 107 -25.32 -3.40 5.12
CA GLN A 107 -24.28 -3.79 4.15
C GLN A 107 -23.29 -4.76 4.82
N PRO A 108 -22.81 -5.79 4.12
CA PRO A 108 -21.71 -6.61 4.60
C PRO A 108 -20.41 -5.79 4.63
N GLU A 109 -19.40 -6.33 5.32
CA GLU A 109 -18.08 -5.71 5.40
C GLU A 109 -17.36 -5.80 4.05
N SER A 110 -16.88 -4.68 3.54
CA SER A 110 -15.88 -4.58 2.46
C SER A 110 -14.46 -4.56 3.03
N LEU A 111 -13.41 -4.84 2.24
CA LEU A 111 -12.01 -4.69 2.69
C LEU A 111 -11.72 -3.28 3.21
N PHE A 112 -12.30 -2.27 2.57
CA PHE A 112 -12.22 -0.86 2.94
C PHE A 112 -12.81 -0.59 4.32
N SER A 113 -13.95 -1.21 4.62
CA SER A 113 -14.59 -1.07 5.93
C SER A 113 -13.84 -1.84 7.02
N ILE A 114 -13.23 -2.99 6.72
CA ILE A 114 -12.41 -3.75 7.68
C ILE A 114 -11.11 -2.99 7.99
N GLN A 115 -10.43 -2.47 6.96
CA GLN A 115 -9.17 -1.74 7.06
C GLN A 115 -9.39 -0.22 7.13
N PHE A 116 -10.30 0.19 8.00
CA PHE A 116 -10.82 1.56 8.02
C PHE A 116 -9.83 2.61 8.55
N ILE A 117 -8.83 2.25 9.37
CA ILE A 117 -7.97 3.26 10.01
C ILE A 117 -7.29 4.15 8.96
N SER A 118 -6.77 3.54 7.91
CA SER A 118 -6.09 4.26 6.81
C SER A 118 -7.01 5.31 6.18
N ALA A 119 -8.28 4.94 5.93
CA ALA A 119 -9.24 5.84 5.30
C ALA A 119 -9.67 6.96 6.26
N TYR A 120 -9.94 6.65 7.53
CA TYR A 120 -10.37 7.64 8.53
C TYR A 120 -9.26 8.63 8.90
N MET A 121 -7.99 8.20 8.93
CA MET A 121 -6.85 9.08 9.14
C MET A 121 -6.69 10.14 8.03
N VAL A 122 -7.27 9.91 6.85
CA VAL A 122 -7.30 10.89 5.77
C VAL A 122 -8.62 11.66 5.76
N ALA A 123 -9.75 10.96 5.86
CA ALA A 123 -11.08 11.54 5.73
C ALA A 123 -11.43 12.51 6.86
N LEU A 124 -11.13 12.19 8.12
CA LEU A 124 -11.50 13.04 9.25
C LEU A 124 -10.77 14.40 9.22
N PRO A 125 -9.43 14.46 9.03
CA PRO A 125 -8.76 15.75 8.87
C PRO A 125 -9.22 16.50 7.62
N ALA A 126 -9.45 15.82 6.50
CA ALA A 126 -9.93 16.45 5.28
C ALA A 126 -11.29 17.10 5.49
N ARG A 127 -12.23 16.41 6.14
CA ARG A 127 -13.55 16.94 6.50
C ARG A 127 -13.44 18.12 7.47
N ALA A 128 -12.64 18.00 8.52
CA ALA A 128 -12.47 19.05 9.53
C ALA A 128 -11.85 20.34 8.96
N LEU A 129 -11.01 20.21 7.92
CA LEU A 129 -10.32 21.32 7.27
C LEU A 129 -10.97 21.74 5.93
N HIS A 130 -12.14 21.17 5.59
CA HIS A 130 -12.84 21.39 4.31
C HIS A 130 -11.95 21.17 3.07
N LEU A 131 -11.03 20.20 3.14
CA LEU A 131 -10.16 19.83 2.04
C LEU A 131 -10.87 18.85 1.11
N SER A 132 -10.65 19.00 -0.20
CA SER A 132 -11.04 17.97 -1.15
C SER A 132 -10.18 16.71 -0.97
N THR A 133 -10.74 15.54 -1.30
CA THR A 133 -10.00 14.27 -1.26
C THR A 133 -8.70 14.32 -2.06
N ALA A 134 -8.71 14.97 -3.24
CA ALA A 134 -7.52 15.18 -4.05
C ALA A 134 -6.43 15.98 -3.30
N THR A 135 -6.82 17.07 -2.62
CA THR A 135 -5.90 17.87 -1.80
C THR A 135 -5.34 17.06 -0.62
N ALA A 136 -6.19 16.31 0.06
CA ALA A 136 -5.76 15.45 1.16
C ALA A 136 -4.75 14.39 0.69
N PHE A 137 -4.94 13.83 -0.51
CA PHE A 137 -4.04 12.84 -1.10
C PHE A 137 -2.68 13.42 -1.52
N ILE A 138 -2.63 14.69 -1.96
CA ILE A 138 -1.37 15.41 -2.22
C ILE A 138 -0.58 15.60 -0.92
N LEU A 139 -1.25 16.04 0.15
CA LEU A 139 -0.61 16.25 1.45
C LEU A 139 -0.16 14.92 2.09
N LEU A 140 -0.96 13.88 1.91
CA LEU A 140 -0.69 12.55 2.44
C LEU A 140 0.67 12.01 1.96
N GLU A 141 0.99 12.16 0.67
CA GLU A 141 2.27 11.68 0.12
C GLU A 141 3.47 12.33 0.80
N ALA A 142 3.42 13.65 0.98
CA ALA A 142 4.48 14.38 1.67
C ALA A 142 4.62 13.92 3.14
N ILE A 143 3.50 13.77 3.85
CA ILE A 143 3.50 13.35 5.26
C ILE A 143 4.03 11.92 5.39
N CYS A 144 3.55 10.99 4.57
CA CYS A 144 3.96 9.58 4.61
C CYS A 144 5.42 9.39 4.21
N ALA A 145 5.92 10.10 3.20
CA ALA A 145 7.33 10.07 2.80
C ALA A 145 8.23 10.57 3.93
N PHE A 146 7.85 11.71 4.54
CA PHE A 146 8.59 12.33 5.62
C PHE A 146 8.63 11.44 6.87
N THR A 147 7.46 10.99 7.33
CA THR A 147 7.32 10.21 8.57
C THR A 147 7.93 8.82 8.45
N THR A 148 7.77 8.13 7.31
CA THR A 148 8.43 6.85 7.05
C THR A 148 9.95 7.00 7.07
N SER A 149 10.48 8.06 6.44
CA SER A 149 11.92 8.33 6.42
C SER A 149 12.49 8.56 7.81
N LEU A 150 11.77 9.30 8.66
CA LEU A 150 12.16 9.50 10.07
C LEU A 150 12.07 8.20 10.89
N ALA A 151 11.05 7.37 10.65
CA ALA A 151 10.88 6.09 11.33
C ALA A 151 12.02 5.11 10.98
N LEU A 152 12.38 5.02 9.68
CA LEU A 152 13.52 4.20 9.23
C LEU A 152 14.84 4.75 9.77
N PHE A 153 15.05 6.07 9.72
CA PHE A 153 16.23 6.69 10.31
C PHE A 153 16.35 6.35 11.80
N TRP A 154 15.24 6.38 12.54
CA TRP A 154 15.22 6.04 13.95
C TRP A 154 15.58 4.56 14.20
N LEU A 155 14.99 3.65 13.43
CA LEU A 155 15.31 2.22 13.46
C LEU A 155 16.81 1.99 13.23
N PHE A 156 17.36 2.55 12.15
CA PHE A 156 18.78 2.40 11.85
C PHE A 156 19.68 3.09 12.87
N ALA A 157 19.33 4.27 13.36
CA ALA A 157 20.13 4.96 14.37
C ALA A 157 20.23 4.14 15.66
N LEU A 158 19.16 3.44 16.05
CA LEU A 158 19.14 2.55 17.22
C LEU A 158 19.98 1.28 17.00
N LEU A 159 19.89 0.66 15.83
CA LEU A 159 20.56 -0.62 15.55
C LEU A 159 22.04 -0.46 15.16
N LEU A 160 22.37 0.60 14.42
CA LEU A 160 23.72 0.84 13.89
C LEU A 160 24.63 1.62 14.85
N ASP A 161 24.05 2.51 15.68
CA ASP A 161 24.81 3.51 16.47
C ASP A 161 25.69 4.44 15.59
N ASP A 162 25.22 4.67 14.36
CA ASP A 162 25.81 5.58 13.38
C ASP A 162 24.71 6.30 12.60
N GLU A 163 24.50 7.58 12.90
CA GLU A 163 23.43 8.37 12.28
C GLU A 163 23.73 8.70 10.82
N ARG A 164 25.01 8.72 10.40
CA ARG A 164 25.33 8.98 8.98
C ARG A 164 24.99 7.77 8.14
N ALA A 165 25.34 6.58 8.64
CA ALA A 165 24.94 5.33 8.01
C ALA A 165 23.41 5.19 8.02
N ALA A 166 22.76 5.49 9.16
CA ALA A 166 21.30 5.48 9.25
C ALA A 166 20.64 6.39 8.20
N ALA A 167 21.15 7.61 8.01
CA ALA A 167 20.66 8.54 6.99
C ALA A 167 20.88 8.01 5.57
N ALA A 168 22.05 7.46 5.26
CA ALA A 168 22.34 6.89 3.93
C ALA A 168 21.48 5.66 3.61
N PHE A 169 21.09 4.86 4.61
CA PHE A 169 20.29 3.65 4.40
C PHE A 169 18.79 3.89 4.26
N VAL A 170 18.26 5.06 4.62
CA VAL A 170 16.85 5.39 4.37
C VAL A 170 16.52 5.43 2.87
N PRO A 171 17.20 6.20 2.00
CA PRO A 171 16.93 6.16 0.56
C PRO A 171 17.34 4.83 -0.05
N PHE A 172 18.35 4.13 0.50
CA PHE A 172 18.68 2.75 0.08
C PHE A 172 17.48 1.81 0.22
N VAL A 173 16.74 1.88 1.33
CA VAL A 173 15.53 1.08 1.52
C VAL A 173 14.38 1.59 0.65
N LEU A 174 14.08 2.90 0.71
CA LEU A 174 12.85 3.43 0.11
C LEU A 174 12.91 3.56 -1.42
N CYS A 175 14.08 3.84 -2.00
CA CYS A 175 14.25 4.01 -3.44
C CYS A 175 14.56 2.70 -4.17
N LEU A 176 15.16 1.69 -3.51
CA LEU A 176 15.53 0.43 -4.15
C LEU A 176 14.51 -0.70 -3.96
N GLY A 177 13.41 -0.48 -3.23
CA GLY A 177 12.37 -1.49 -3.00
C GLY A 177 11.80 -2.04 -4.31
N ILE A 178 11.42 -1.16 -5.24
CA ILE A 178 10.87 -1.56 -6.55
C ILE A 178 11.87 -2.39 -7.36
N LEU A 179 13.16 -2.00 -7.34
CA LEU A 179 14.25 -2.74 -7.98
C LEU A 179 14.37 -4.15 -7.39
N LEU A 180 14.33 -4.27 -6.07
CA LEU A 180 14.49 -5.56 -5.40
C LEU A 180 13.28 -6.48 -5.63
N SER A 181 12.07 -5.92 -5.69
CA SER A 181 10.87 -6.65 -6.12
C SER A 181 10.95 -7.10 -7.60
N GLY A 182 11.99 -6.69 -8.33
CA GLY A 182 12.16 -6.99 -9.74
C GLY A 182 11.07 -6.36 -10.60
N ASN A 183 10.48 -5.23 -10.19
CA ASN A 183 9.51 -4.44 -10.97
C ASN A 183 10.14 -3.09 -11.36
N GLY A 184 9.36 -2.20 -11.98
CA GLY A 184 9.81 -0.86 -12.36
C GLY A 184 10.65 -0.84 -13.63
N LEU A 185 11.65 0.05 -13.66
CA LEU A 185 12.47 0.35 -14.84
C LEU A 185 13.20 -0.89 -15.39
N VAL A 186 13.70 -1.76 -14.52
CA VAL A 186 14.46 -2.96 -14.95
C VAL A 186 13.63 -3.84 -15.89
N ARG A 187 12.36 -4.10 -15.56
CA ARG A 187 11.50 -4.92 -16.44
C ARG A 187 11.21 -4.23 -17.76
N ALA A 188 10.98 -2.92 -17.75
CA ALA A 188 10.75 -2.19 -19.00
C ALA A 188 11.99 -2.14 -19.89
N LEU A 189 13.20 -2.07 -19.31
CA LEU A 189 14.44 -2.18 -20.08
C LEU A 189 14.65 -3.59 -20.67
N LEU A 190 13.96 -4.60 -20.14
CA LEU A 190 13.99 -5.98 -20.61
C LEU A 190 12.75 -6.32 -21.47
N ASP A 191 11.96 -5.33 -21.89
CA ASP A 191 10.69 -5.49 -22.62
C ASP A 191 9.70 -6.48 -21.95
N GLN A 192 9.74 -6.56 -20.63
CA GLN A 192 8.83 -7.39 -19.84
C GLN A 192 7.63 -6.58 -19.34
N GLU A 193 6.49 -7.25 -19.21
CA GLU A 193 5.33 -6.66 -18.54
C GLU A 193 5.64 -6.24 -17.11
N THR A 194 5.35 -4.97 -16.84
CA THR A 194 5.69 -4.31 -15.58
C THR A 194 4.47 -3.59 -15.02
N SER A 195 4.15 -3.93 -13.78
CA SER A 195 3.25 -3.16 -12.94
C SER A 195 4.07 -2.00 -12.36
N TYR A 196 3.98 -0.83 -13.00
CA TYR A 196 4.66 0.37 -12.50
C TYR A 196 3.94 0.86 -11.26
N VAL A 197 4.61 0.73 -10.11
CA VAL A 197 4.21 1.37 -8.87
C VAL A 197 5.32 2.33 -8.48
N TRP A 198 5.04 3.61 -8.64
CA TRP A 198 5.94 4.65 -8.18
C TRP A 198 6.07 4.58 -6.65
N LEU A 199 7.32 4.46 -6.16
CA LEU A 199 7.68 4.36 -4.73
C LEU A 199 6.61 3.56 -3.94
N PRO A 200 6.56 2.21 -4.05
CA PRO A 200 5.41 1.41 -3.63
C PRO A 200 4.85 1.68 -2.23
N PHE A 201 5.70 2.00 -1.26
CA PHE A 201 5.30 2.39 0.09
C PHE A 201 4.41 3.65 0.15
N LEU A 202 4.40 4.48 -0.90
CA LEU A 202 3.57 5.68 -1.06
C LEU A 202 2.29 5.42 -1.87
N ARG A 203 2.03 4.19 -2.32
CA ARG A 203 0.73 3.85 -2.94
C ARG A 203 -0.38 4.29 -1.98
N ARG A 204 -1.22 5.21 -2.47
CA ARG A 204 -2.01 6.08 -1.60
C ARG A 204 -2.95 5.31 -0.70
N TYR A 205 -3.09 5.81 0.53
CA TYR A 205 -3.77 5.25 1.72
C TYR A 205 -3.35 3.83 2.15
N ILE A 206 -3.14 2.88 1.23
CA ILE A 206 -2.64 1.53 1.49
C ILE A 206 -1.48 1.16 0.54
N PRO A 207 -0.24 0.99 1.03
CA PRO A 207 0.17 0.94 2.44
C PRO A 207 0.51 2.31 3.05
N ALA A 208 0.46 3.42 2.31
CA ALA A 208 1.11 4.68 2.71
C ALA A 208 0.80 5.16 4.13
N VAL A 209 -0.47 5.12 4.56
CA VAL A 209 -0.88 5.59 5.90
C VAL A 209 -0.36 4.69 7.02
N PRO A 210 -0.55 3.36 7.00
CA PRO A 210 -0.06 2.48 8.06
C PRO A 210 1.45 2.20 7.99
N PHE A 211 2.11 2.47 6.87
CA PHE A 211 3.54 2.12 6.68
C PHE A 211 4.50 2.79 7.69
N PRO A 212 4.40 4.09 8.02
CA PRO A 212 5.18 4.68 9.11
C PRO A 212 5.00 3.95 10.45
N CYS A 213 3.77 3.55 10.79
CA CYS A 213 3.48 2.81 12.02
C CYS A 213 4.09 1.40 11.98
N PHE A 214 4.02 0.72 10.84
CA PHE A 214 4.70 -0.55 10.61
C PHE A 214 6.22 -0.43 10.81
N ILE A 215 6.85 0.65 10.31
CA ILE A 215 8.27 0.86 10.55
C ILE A 215 8.55 1.20 12.02
N VAL A 216 7.72 2.03 12.68
CA VAL A 216 7.83 2.42 14.09
C VAL A 216 7.66 1.24 15.05
N PHE A 217 6.92 0.20 14.65
CA PHE A 217 6.77 -1.03 15.42
C PHE A 217 8.13 -1.67 15.74
N PHE A 218 9.06 -1.75 14.78
CA PHE A 218 10.37 -2.38 14.97
C PHE A 218 11.29 -1.70 16.01
N PRO A 219 11.57 -0.38 15.96
CA PRO A 219 12.35 0.29 16.99
C PRO A 219 11.65 0.26 18.36
N LEU A 220 10.32 0.29 18.43
CA LEU A 220 9.60 0.15 19.70
C LEU A 220 9.75 -1.25 20.28
N ALA A 221 9.58 -2.31 19.47
CA ALA A 221 9.81 -3.69 19.88
C ALA A 221 11.27 -3.90 20.32
N TRP A 222 12.23 -3.36 19.57
CA TRP A 222 13.65 -3.37 19.93
C TRP A 222 13.91 -2.73 21.31
N LEU A 223 13.34 -1.55 21.55
CA LEU A 223 13.47 -0.85 22.84
C LEU A 223 12.79 -1.61 23.97
N ALA A 224 11.63 -2.23 23.72
CA ALA A 224 10.95 -3.07 24.68
C ALA A 224 11.82 -4.25 25.15
N LEU A 225 12.68 -4.78 24.27
CA LEU A 225 13.55 -5.91 24.60
C LEU A 225 14.90 -5.47 25.22
N THR A 226 15.44 -4.33 24.80
CA THR A 226 16.84 -3.97 25.09
C THR A 226 17.01 -2.86 26.14
N ASP A 227 15.96 -2.11 26.49
CA ASP A 227 16.09 -1.00 27.43
C ASP A 227 16.28 -1.47 28.88
N ALA A 228 17.17 -0.82 29.62
CA ALA A 228 17.44 -1.18 31.02
C ALA A 228 16.28 -0.79 31.96
N SER A 229 15.54 0.27 31.63
CA SER A 229 14.42 0.74 32.47
C SER A 229 13.16 -0.08 32.21
N ARG A 230 12.64 -0.76 33.24
CA ARG A 230 11.36 -1.51 33.15
C ARG A 230 10.22 -0.64 32.67
N ARG A 231 10.07 0.57 33.25
CA ARG A 231 9.02 1.53 32.83
C ARG A 231 9.11 1.82 31.34
N ARG A 232 10.32 2.11 30.83
CA ARG A 232 10.51 2.40 29.41
C ARG A 232 10.26 1.19 28.53
N ARG A 233 10.67 -0.02 28.95
CA ARG A 233 10.36 -1.26 28.23
C ARG A 233 8.85 -1.45 28.07
N LEU A 234 8.10 -1.31 29.17
CA LEU A 234 6.65 -1.46 29.16
C LEU A 234 6.00 -0.41 28.26
N LEU A 235 6.40 0.87 28.35
CA LEU A 235 5.88 1.92 27.46
C LEU A 235 6.20 1.64 25.98
N CYS A 236 7.40 1.13 25.67
CA CYS A 236 7.75 0.76 24.31
C CYS A 236 6.99 -0.48 23.83
N ALA A 237 6.72 -1.47 24.69
CA ALA A 237 5.89 -2.62 24.38
C ALA A 237 4.43 -2.21 24.11
N LEU A 238 3.86 -1.31 24.94
CA LEU A 238 2.54 -0.71 24.69
C LEU A 238 2.52 0.05 23.36
N GLY A 239 3.55 0.85 23.08
CA GLY A 239 3.68 1.55 21.81
C GLY A 239 3.80 0.63 20.60
N ALA A 240 4.56 -0.47 20.71
CA ALA A 240 4.65 -1.49 19.66
C ALA A 240 3.29 -2.19 19.46
N GLY A 241 2.57 -2.53 20.53
CA GLY A 241 1.21 -3.06 20.45
C GLY A 241 0.24 -2.09 19.77
N ALA A 242 0.31 -0.79 20.09
CA ALA A 242 -0.52 0.23 19.44
C ALA A 242 -0.18 0.39 17.94
N ALA A 243 1.10 0.39 17.58
CA ALA A 243 1.53 0.41 16.18
C ALA A 243 1.05 -0.84 15.42
N PHE A 244 1.06 -2.01 16.07
CA PHE A 244 0.50 -3.24 15.53
C PHE A 244 -1.01 -3.14 15.29
N VAL A 245 -1.78 -2.56 16.23
CA VAL A 245 -3.23 -2.32 16.05
C VAL A 245 -3.51 -1.45 14.83
N VAL A 246 -2.71 -0.38 14.62
CA VAL A 246 -2.81 0.45 13.41
C VAL A 246 -2.56 -0.38 12.15
N CYS A 247 -1.61 -1.32 12.18
CA CYS A 247 -1.37 -2.21 11.04
C CYS A 247 -2.57 -3.14 10.81
N VAL A 248 -3.17 -3.72 11.87
CA VAL A 248 -4.30 -4.67 11.76
C VAL A 248 -5.48 -4.06 10.99
N TYR A 249 -5.88 -2.86 11.38
CA TYR A 249 -6.99 -2.14 10.75
C TYR A 249 -6.54 -1.16 9.65
N GLY A 250 -5.27 -1.21 9.27
CA GLY A 250 -4.68 -0.33 8.27
C GLY A 250 -4.38 -1.05 6.95
N TYR A 251 -3.74 -2.22 7.04
CA TYR A 251 -3.43 -3.04 5.86
C TYR A 251 -3.03 -4.48 6.24
N PHE A 252 -3.69 -5.47 5.64
CA PHE A 252 -3.52 -6.90 5.92
C PHE A 252 -2.04 -7.33 5.93
N TYR A 253 -1.33 -7.03 4.85
CA TYR A 253 0.02 -7.54 4.63
C TYR A 253 1.07 -6.94 5.59
N LEU A 254 0.80 -5.77 6.20
CA LEU A 254 1.73 -5.19 7.18
C LEU A 254 1.57 -5.85 8.56
N TRP A 255 0.34 -6.11 9.02
CA TRP A 255 0.18 -6.71 10.34
C TRP A 255 0.58 -8.18 10.35
N THR A 256 0.32 -8.93 9.28
CA THR A 256 0.77 -10.32 9.17
C THR A 256 2.29 -10.38 9.14
N ALA A 257 2.95 -9.44 8.46
CA ALA A 257 4.40 -9.33 8.47
C ALA A 257 4.96 -8.91 9.83
N ALA A 258 4.32 -7.97 10.53
CA ALA A 258 4.71 -7.60 11.88
C ALA A 258 4.54 -8.77 12.86
N ALA A 259 3.47 -9.56 12.73
CA ALA A 259 3.21 -10.75 13.55
C ALA A 259 4.26 -11.84 13.29
N ALA A 260 4.54 -12.15 12.01
CA ALA A 260 5.56 -13.11 11.63
C ALA A 260 6.96 -12.67 12.10
N TRP A 261 7.30 -11.39 11.97
CA TRP A 261 8.57 -10.86 12.48
C TRP A 261 8.64 -10.94 14.01
N LEU A 262 7.54 -10.65 14.72
CA LEU A 262 7.50 -10.75 16.19
C LEU A 262 7.72 -12.20 16.65
N ALA A 263 7.09 -13.17 15.97
CA ALA A 263 7.27 -14.59 16.24
C ALA A 263 8.72 -15.06 15.97
N LEU A 264 9.30 -14.67 14.84
CA LEU A 264 10.71 -14.94 14.52
C LEU A 264 11.65 -14.29 15.55
N GLY A 265 11.39 -13.03 15.89
CA GLY A 265 12.14 -12.29 16.90
C GLY A 265 12.07 -12.98 18.26
N ALA A 266 10.89 -13.39 18.71
CA ALA A 266 10.69 -14.12 19.96
C ALA A 266 11.45 -15.45 19.98
N LEU A 267 11.33 -16.25 18.91
CA LEU A 267 12.02 -17.52 18.78
C LEU A 267 13.54 -17.35 18.85
N LEU A 268 14.10 -16.44 18.04
CA LEU A 268 15.54 -16.17 18.01
C LEU A 268 16.05 -15.64 19.35
N TRP A 269 15.29 -14.76 20.02
CA TRP A 269 15.68 -14.20 21.31
C TRP A 269 15.65 -15.23 22.42
N LEU A 270 14.62 -16.08 22.48
CA LEU A 270 14.51 -17.11 23.52
C LEU A 270 15.59 -18.19 23.37
N ILE A 271 15.96 -18.55 22.13
CA ILE A 271 17.05 -19.50 21.86
C ILE A 271 18.41 -18.89 22.20
N ALA A 272 18.68 -17.66 21.75
CA ALA A 272 20.01 -17.06 21.83
C ALA A 272 20.26 -16.30 23.15
N LYS A 273 19.23 -15.97 23.94
CA LYS A 273 19.34 -15.27 25.22
C LYS A 273 18.48 -15.92 26.31
N PRO A 274 18.86 -17.12 26.79
CA PRO A 274 18.17 -17.74 27.91
C PRO A 274 18.31 -16.89 29.19
N GLU A 275 19.42 -16.17 29.34
CA GLU A 275 19.62 -15.19 30.41
C GLU A 275 18.71 -13.97 30.19
N GLY A 276 17.76 -13.75 31.09
CA GLY A 276 16.76 -12.67 30.96
C GLY A 276 15.50 -13.06 30.18
N TRP A 277 15.23 -14.36 30.00
CA TRP A 277 14.01 -14.85 29.35
C TRP A 277 12.73 -14.26 29.95
N ARG A 278 12.67 -14.05 31.28
CA ARG A 278 11.52 -13.44 31.96
C ARG A 278 11.20 -12.04 31.44
N GLN A 279 12.24 -11.20 31.27
CA GLN A 279 12.09 -9.86 30.73
C GLN A 279 11.63 -9.91 29.27
N SER A 280 12.21 -10.80 28.47
CA SER A 280 11.83 -10.98 27.07
C SER A 280 10.38 -11.46 26.97
N PHE A 281 9.97 -12.38 27.84
CA PHE A 281 8.61 -12.91 27.92
C PHE A 281 7.61 -11.85 28.36
N GLU A 282 7.94 -10.98 29.34
CA GLU A 282 7.10 -9.83 29.70
C GLU A 282 6.86 -8.92 28.48
N SER A 283 7.91 -8.55 27.74
CA SER A 283 7.80 -7.65 26.60
C SER A 283 7.06 -8.28 25.41
N PHE A 284 7.43 -9.50 25.01
CA PHE A 284 6.74 -10.22 23.93
C PHE A 284 5.30 -10.56 24.32
N GLY A 285 5.07 -10.97 25.57
CA GLY A 285 3.75 -11.29 26.10
C GLY A 285 2.83 -10.08 26.10
N LEU A 286 3.31 -8.90 26.48
CA LEU A 286 2.52 -7.67 26.44
C LEU A 286 2.18 -7.24 25.01
N ILE A 287 3.14 -7.27 24.09
CA ILE A 287 2.89 -6.97 22.67
C ILE A 287 1.89 -7.98 22.09
N GLY A 288 2.11 -9.27 22.37
CA GLY A 288 1.26 -10.38 21.93
C GLY A 288 -0.16 -10.29 22.48
N LEU A 289 -0.34 -9.90 23.74
CA LEU A 289 -1.66 -9.70 24.34
C LEU A 289 -2.46 -8.61 23.63
N ILE A 290 -1.83 -7.47 23.34
CA ILE A 290 -2.47 -6.37 22.60
C ILE A 290 -2.77 -6.80 21.16
N ALA A 291 -1.85 -7.50 20.51
CA ALA A 291 -2.05 -8.05 19.18
C ALA A 291 -3.25 -9.00 19.13
N LEU A 292 -3.34 -9.95 20.08
CA LEU A 292 -4.47 -10.87 20.18
C LEU A 292 -5.79 -10.13 20.45
N ALA A 293 -5.78 -9.14 21.35
CA ALA A 293 -6.96 -8.32 21.64
C ALA A 293 -7.44 -7.53 20.40
N ALA A 294 -6.52 -7.07 19.54
CA ALA A 294 -6.87 -6.40 18.29
C ALA A 294 -7.40 -7.37 17.22
N LEU A 295 -6.91 -8.61 17.19
CA LEU A 295 -7.30 -9.62 16.20
C LEU A 295 -8.70 -10.19 16.43
N VAL A 296 -9.22 -10.17 17.66
CA VAL A 296 -10.59 -10.64 17.96
C VAL A 296 -11.66 -9.82 17.20
N PRO A 297 -11.74 -8.48 17.33
CA PRO A 297 -12.68 -7.69 16.56
C PRO A 297 -12.41 -7.77 15.05
N TYR A 298 -11.15 -7.84 14.64
CA TYR A 298 -10.79 -8.03 13.24
C TYR A 298 -11.35 -9.33 12.65
N ALA A 299 -11.29 -10.44 13.40
CA ALA A 299 -11.89 -11.71 13.01
C ALA A 299 -13.42 -11.63 12.92
N VAL A 300 -14.07 -10.90 13.84
CA VAL A 300 -15.52 -10.65 13.78
C VAL A 300 -15.88 -9.87 12.51
N LEU A 301 -15.14 -8.81 12.16
CA LEU A 301 -15.36 -8.07 10.92
C LEU A 301 -15.18 -8.97 9.68
N LEU A 302 -14.12 -9.78 9.66
CA LEU A 302 -13.89 -10.75 8.57
C LEU A 302 -15.00 -11.80 8.44
N SER A 303 -15.67 -12.17 9.54
CA SER A 303 -16.78 -13.13 9.50
C SER A 303 -18.05 -12.56 8.84
N HIS A 304 -18.18 -11.23 8.78
CA HIS A 304 -19.29 -10.51 8.14
C HIS A 304 -18.94 -9.94 6.75
N ARG A 305 -17.82 -10.40 6.17
CA ARG A 305 -17.32 -9.90 4.89
C ARG A 305 -18.21 -10.32 3.71
N ALA A 306 -18.32 -9.45 2.72
CA ALA A 306 -19.05 -9.75 1.49
C ALA A 306 -18.43 -10.95 0.74
N ALA A 307 -19.26 -11.79 0.14
CA ALA A 307 -18.80 -12.96 -0.62
C ALA A 307 -17.92 -12.58 -1.82
N THR A 308 -18.12 -11.39 -2.40
CA THR A 308 -17.30 -10.85 -3.48
C THR A 308 -15.84 -10.67 -3.10
N ILE A 309 -15.52 -10.42 -1.81
CA ILE A 309 -14.14 -10.19 -1.35
C ILE A 309 -13.25 -11.40 -1.64
N ASP A 310 -13.74 -12.61 -1.41
CA ASP A 310 -12.92 -13.82 -1.56
C ASP A 310 -12.47 -14.01 -3.03
N VAL A 311 -13.33 -13.62 -3.98
CA VAL A 311 -13.04 -13.60 -5.42
C VAL A 311 -12.06 -12.48 -5.76
N VAL A 312 -12.35 -11.26 -5.32
CA VAL A 312 -11.49 -10.08 -5.61
C VAL A 312 -10.08 -10.24 -5.06
N GLN A 313 -9.94 -10.87 -3.89
CA GLN A 313 -8.64 -11.10 -3.28
C GLN A 313 -7.92 -12.34 -3.80
N ALA A 314 -8.48 -13.06 -4.79
CA ALA A 314 -7.89 -14.27 -5.33
C ALA A 314 -7.44 -15.26 -4.23
N LEU A 315 -8.27 -15.45 -3.20
CA LEU A 315 -7.93 -16.31 -2.06
C LEU A 315 -7.90 -17.78 -2.52
N VAL A 316 -6.71 -18.39 -2.50
CA VAL A 316 -6.50 -19.75 -3.01
C VAL A 316 -6.23 -20.71 -1.85
N ARG A 317 -6.85 -21.90 -1.88
CA ARG A 317 -6.56 -22.98 -0.94
C ARG A 317 -5.44 -23.86 -1.47
N THR A 318 -4.31 -23.91 -0.77
CA THR A 318 -3.13 -24.67 -1.19
C THR A 318 -2.15 -24.85 -0.02
N HIS A 319 -1.37 -25.94 -0.07
CA HIS A 319 -0.18 -26.16 0.76
C HIS A 319 1.10 -26.23 -0.08
N ALA A 320 1.04 -25.86 -1.36
CA ALA A 320 2.23 -25.83 -2.19
C ALA A 320 3.18 -24.72 -1.71
N PRO A 321 4.48 -25.00 -1.53
CA PRO A 321 5.46 -23.98 -1.18
C PRO A 321 5.63 -23.00 -2.36
N ASP A 322 5.84 -21.73 -2.04
CA ASP A 322 6.14 -20.67 -2.99
C ASP A 322 7.60 -20.27 -2.75
N LEU A 323 8.49 -20.82 -3.55
CA LEU A 323 9.94 -20.70 -3.41
C LEU A 323 10.52 -19.99 -4.63
N TRP A 324 11.71 -19.40 -4.43
CA TRP A 324 12.54 -18.80 -5.48
C TRP A 324 12.01 -17.50 -6.04
N ARG A 325 11.19 -16.78 -5.28
CA ARG A 325 10.95 -15.36 -5.59
C ARG A 325 12.27 -14.60 -5.51
N SER A 326 12.44 -13.59 -6.35
CA SER A 326 13.66 -12.75 -6.39
C SER A 326 14.07 -12.25 -5.00
N LEU A 327 13.08 -11.85 -4.19
CA LEU A 327 13.28 -11.39 -2.82
C LEU A 327 13.80 -12.47 -1.88
N GLU A 328 13.36 -13.72 -2.02
CA GLU A 328 13.88 -14.83 -1.22
C GLU A 328 15.34 -15.12 -1.58
N ALA A 329 15.70 -15.02 -2.86
CA ALA A 329 17.09 -15.17 -3.29
C ALA A 329 17.98 -14.07 -2.68
N CYS A 330 17.54 -12.82 -2.70
CA CYS A 330 18.26 -11.71 -2.06
C CYS A 330 18.35 -11.88 -0.54
N ALA A 331 17.26 -12.28 0.11
CA ALA A 331 17.21 -12.58 1.54
C ALA A 331 18.17 -13.73 1.91
N LEU A 332 18.24 -14.77 1.08
CA LEU A 332 19.14 -15.91 1.26
C LEU A 332 20.60 -15.47 1.28
N VAL A 333 21.00 -14.55 0.37
CA VAL A 333 22.35 -13.98 0.35
C VAL A 333 22.66 -13.28 1.67
N VAL A 334 21.72 -12.50 2.22
CA VAL A 334 21.88 -11.84 3.52
C VAL A 334 22.03 -12.87 4.65
N VAL A 335 21.17 -13.90 4.68
CA VAL A 335 21.25 -14.99 5.67
C VAL A 335 22.61 -15.70 5.60
N ILE A 336 23.06 -16.08 4.40
CA ILE A 336 24.37 -16.72 4.18
C ILE A 336 25.50 -15.82 4.70
N ALA A 337 25.48 -14.53 4.37
CA ALA A 337 26.50 -13.58 4.81
C ALA A 337 26.56 -13.47 6.35
N LEU A 338 25.40 -13.43 7.03
CA LEU A 338 25.31 -13.43 8.50
C LEU A 338 25.84 -14.74 9.10
N VAL A 339 25.47 -15.89 8.54
CA VAL A 339 25.94 -17.21 8.99
C VAL A 339 27.46 -17.32 8.83
N ILE A 340 28.02 -16.86 7.71
CA ILE A 340 29.48 -16.80 7.51
C ILE A 340 30.11 -15.86 8.55
N GLY A 341 29.52 -14.70 8.81
CA GLY A 341 29.98 -13.76 9.84
C GLY A 341 30.01 -14.37 11.24
N LEU A 342 28.98 -15.16 11.59
CA LEU A 342 28.90 -15.90 12.86
C LEU A 342 29.96 -17.01 12.94
N LYS A 343 30.08 -17.84 11.89
CA LYS A 343 31.09 -18.93 11.82
C LYS A 343 32.51 -18.39 11.91
N ARG A 344 32.80 -17.27 11.25
CA ARG A 344 34.10 -16.57 11.30
C ARG A 344 34.31 -15.77 12.59
N ARG A 345 33.41 -15.87 13.57
CA ARG A 345 33.44 -15.12 14.84
C ARG A 345 33.57 -13.60 14.64
N ARG A 346 33.11 -13.07 13.50
CA ARG A 346 32.99 -11.62 13.25
C ARG A 346 31.72 -11.05 13.83
N LEU A 347 30.69 -11.86 14.03
CA LEU A 347 29.44 -11.50 14.70
C LEU A 347 29.31 -12.28 16.00
N ASP A 348 28.55 -11.76 16.96
CA ASP A 348 28.18 -12.48 18.18
C ASP A 348 26.74 -12.96 18.06
N ARG A 349 26.51 -14.26 18.31
CA ARG A 349 25.18 -14.87 18.24
C ARG A 349 24.24 -14.35 19.34
N HIS A 350 24.80 -13.81 20.43
CA HIS A 350 24.01 -13.22 21.51
C HIS A 350 23.85 -11.71 21.35
N ASP A 351 24.41 -11.08 20.29
CA ASP A 351 24.17 -9.66 20.04
C ASP A 351 22.72 -9.46 19.56
N PRO A 352 21.88 -8.71 20.31
CA PRO A 352 20.54 -8.34 19.89
C PRO A 352 20.44 -7.86 18.44
N ARG A 353 21.44 -7.11 17.96
CA ARG A 353 21.44 -6.51 16.62
C ARG A 353 21.52 -7.58 15.54
N VAL A 354 22.30 -8.63 15.79
CA VAL A 354 22.44 -9.78 14.89
C VAL A 354 21.12 -10.56 14.84
N LEU A 355 20.49 -10.79 16.01
CA LEU A 355 19.19 -11.48 16.09
C LEU A 355 18.09 -10.72 15.33
N SER A 356 18.04 -9.39 15.48
CA SER A 356 17.05 -8.56 14.78
C SER A 356 17.30 -8.55 13.27
N THR A 357 18.56 -8.44 12.85
CA THR A 357 18.94 -8.51 11.43
C THR A 357 18.56 -9.85 10.83
N LEU A 358 18.79 -10.95 11.56
CA LEU A 358 18.41 -12.30 11.13
C LEU A 358 16.89 -12.46 11.04
N ALA A 359 16.13 -11.90 11.99
CA ALA A 359 14.65 -11.91 11.94
C ALA A 359 14.13 -11.20 10.68
N PHE A 360 14.70 -10.05 10.30
CA PHE A 360 14.37 -9.39 9.03
C PHE A 360 14.78 -10.22 7.81
N ALA A 361 15.98 -10.81 7.82
CA ALA A 361 16.48 -11.60 6.70
C ALA A 361 15.70 -12.91 6.47
N VAL A 362 15.13 -13.51 7.51
CA VAL A 362 14.34 -14.74 7.42
C VAL A 362 12.87 -14.46 7.09
N LEU A 363 12.38 -13.25 7.36
CA LEU A 363 10.96 -12.91 7.20
C LEU A 363 10.39 -13.21 5.80
N PRO A 364 11.04 -12.88 4.67
CA PRO A 364 10.49 -13.12 3.34
C PRO A 364 10.08 -14.60 3.11
N PHE A 365 10.90 -15.55 3.57
CA PHE A 365 10.60 -16.98 3.45
C PHE A 365 9.31 -17.36 4.18
N VAL A 366 9.04 -16.73 5.34
CA VAL A 366 7.80 -16.98 6.11
C VAL A 366 6.59 -16.35 5.42
N LEU A 367 6.73 -15.13 4.88
CA LEU A 367 5.61 -14.42 4.25
C LEU A 367 5.14 -15.10 2.97
N PHE A 368 6.06 -15.51 2.10
CA PHE A 368 5.70 -16.19 0.86
C PHE A 368 5.23 -17.62 1.06
N ASN A 369 5.57 -18.24 2.19
CA ASN A 369 5.17 -19.61 2.52
C ASN A 369 4.12 -19.68 3.64
N GLN A 370 3.36 -18.61 3.87
CA GLN A 370 2.29 -18.57 4.89
C GLN A 370 1.25 -19.71 4.72
N GLN A 371 0.99 -20.11 3.47
CA GLN A 371 0.07 -21.18 3.08
C GLN A 371 0.47 -22.56 3.61
N LEU A 372 1.76 -22.78 3.90
CA LEU A 372 2.20 -24.04 4.52
C LEU A 372 1.54 -24.26 5.88
N VAL A 373 1.29 -23.17 6.62
CA VAL A 373 0.65 -23.19 7.94
C VAL A 373 -0.86 -22.97 7.84
N THR A 374 -1.30 -22.02 6.99
CA THR A 374 -2.71 -21.60 6.94
C THR A 374 -3.57 -22.42 5.98
N GLY A 375 -2.96 -23.17 5.06
CA GLY A 375 -3.63 -23.80 3.91
C GLY A 375 -4.20 -22.80 2.91
N ARG A 376 -3.83 -21.51 3.02
CA ARG A 376 -4.40 -20.39 2.26
C ARG A 376 -3.32 -19.44 1.76
N SER A 377 -3.34 -19.14 0.47
CA SER A 377 -2.53 -18.10 -0.15
C SER A 377 -3.40 -16.92 -0.54
N LEU A 378 -2.98 -15.71 -0.15
CA LEU A 378 -3.66 -14.45 -0.45
C LEU A 378 -2.65 -13.50 -1.11
N GLN A 379 -2.86 -13.22 -2.39
CA GLN A 379 -2.09 -12.32 -3.27
C GLN A 379 -0.61 -12.09 -2.84
N PRO A 380 0.27 -13.11 -2.94
CA PRO A 380 1.67 -12.99 -2.51
C PRO A 380 2.42 -11.79 -3.10
N MET A 381 2.00 -11.30 -4.28
CA MET A 381 2.55 -10.08 -4.90
C MET A 381 2.47 -8.85 -3.99
N HIS A 382 1.51 -8.77 -3.07
CA HIS A 382 1.42 -7.64 -2.14
C HIS A 382 2.52 -7.66 -1.08
N TYR A 383 2.95 -8.85 -0.63
CA TYR A 383 4.17 -8.93 0.17
C TYR A 383 5.38 -8.55 -0.66
N GLU A 384 5.46 -9.01 -1.91
CA GLU A 384 6.58 -8.71 -2.80
C GLU A 384 6.76 -7.22 -3.07
N GLN A 385 5.68 -6.50 -3.33
CA GLN A 385 5.74 -5.09 -3.75
C GLN A 385 5.72 -4.09 -2.60
N PHE A 386 5.16 -4.44 -1.44
CA PHE A 386 4.85 -3.46 -0.39
C PHE A 386 5.46 -3.77 0.98
N VAL A 387 6.16 -4.90 1.14
CA VAL A 387 6.61 -5.36 2.46
C VAL A 387 7.99 -6.01 2.40
N ALA A 388 8.11 -7.15 1.72
CA ALA A 388 9.28 -8.02 1.75
C ALA A 388 10.49 -7.39 1.07
N ASP A 389 10.28 -6.55 0.07
CA ASP A 389 11.32 -5.74 -0.57
C ASP A 389 11.99 -4.80 0.45
N TYR A 390 11.19 -4.01 1.19
CA TYR A 390 11.68 -3.10 2.21
C TYR A 390 12.34 -3.84 3.37
N ILE A 391 11.75 -4.94 3.83
CA ILE A 391 12.30 -5.75 4.92
C ILE A 391 13.65 -6.37 4.53
N THR A 392 13.77 -6.88 3.31
CA THR A 392 15.02 -7.45 2.81
C THR A 392 16.11 -6.38 2.69
N LEU A 393 15.77 -5.17 2.24
CA LEU A 393 16.71 -4.04 2.20
C LEU A 393 17.11 -3.56 3.60
N ILE A 394 16.19 -3.54 4.57
CA ILE A 394 16.52 -3.27 5.98
C ILE A 394 17.53 -4.32 6.47
N ALA A 395 17.27 -5.60 6.22
CA ALA A 395 18.18 -6.68 6.60
C ALA A 395 19.56 -6.53 5.96
N ALA A 396 19.61 -6.21 4.66
CA ALA A 396 20.85 -5.99 3.93
C ALA A 396 21.66 -4.80 4.48
N ALA A 397 21.01 -3.65 4.71
CA ALA A 397 21.66 -2.45 5.28
C ALA A 397 22.27 -2.71 6.66
N LEU A 398 21.53 -3.42 7.52
CA LEU A 398 22.01 -3.83 8.84
C LEU A 398 23.17 -4.84 8.73
N ALA A 399 23.05 -5.84 7.86
CA ALA A 399 24.07 -6.86 7.65
C ALA A 399 25.39 -6.26 7.12
N ILE A 400 25.32 -5.35 6.13
CA ILE A 400 26.48 -4.61 5.62
C ILE A 400 27.23 -3.92 6.77
N SER A 401 26.49 -3.19 7.61
CA SER A 401 27.09 -2.46 8.73
C SER A 401 27.67 -3.37 9.82
N LEU A 402 26.96 -4.44 10.17
CA LEU A 402 27.40 -5.40 11.18
C LEU A 402 28.64 -6.18 10.72
N LEU A 403 28.66 -6.65 9.47
CA LEU A 403 29.78 -7.38 8.91
C LEU A 403 31.02 -6.50 8.69
N TRP A 404 30.81 -5.23 8.34
CA TRP A 404 31.90 -4.24 8.23
C TRP A 404 32.56 -3.98 9.59
N ARG A 405 31.75 -3.75 10.62
CA ARG A 405 32.25 -3.48 11.98
C ARG A 405 32.92 -4.71 12.61
N GLY A 406 32.39 -5.90 12.35
CA GLY A 406 32.84 -7.13 13.02
C GLY A 406 32.73 -7.06 14.55
N ARG A 407 33.50 -7.89 15.28
CA ARG A 407 33.52 -7.91 16.76
C ARG A 407 34.44 -6.84 17.36
N ALA A 408 35.45 -6.39 16.62
CA ALA A 408 36.37 -5.37 17.09
C ALA A 408 35.72 -3.98 17.01
N SER A 409 36.25 -3.01 17.77
CA SER A 409 35.89 -1.60 17.65
C SER A 409 36.39 -0.99 16.33
N GLN A 410 36.13 -1.65 15.20
CA GLN A 410 36.57 -1.22 13.87
C GLN A 410 35.94 0.12 13.46
N PRO A 411 36.57 0.83 12.51
CA PRO A 411 36.04 2.09 12.01
C PRO A 411 34.62 1.92 11.44
N ARG A 412 33.80 2.95 11.69
CA ARG A 412 32.51 3.15 11.02
C ARG A 412 32.68 3.08 9.51
N LEU A 413 31.58 2.81 8.78
CA LEU A 413 31.59 2.91 7.33
C LEU A 413 32.15 4.30 6.92
N PRO A 414 33.15 4.34 6.04
CA PRO A 414 33.76 5.60 5.65
C PRO A 414 32.74 6.47 4.91
N LEU A 415 32.85 7.79 5.11
CA LEU A 415 31.84 8.75 4.63
C LEU A 415 31.63 8.65 3.10
N TYR A 416 32.68 8.44 2.31
CA TYR A 416 32.55 8.35 0.85
C TYR A 416 31.68 7.18 0.40
N LEU A 417 31.75 6.02 1.06
CA LEU A 417 30.86 4.88 0.75
C LEU A 417 29.40 5.20 1.09
N LEU A 418 29.18 5.87 2.22
CA LEU A 418 27.83 6.31 2.61
C LEU A 418 27.25 7.32 1.61
N LEU A 419 28.08 8.24 1.12
CA LEU A 419 27.68 9.20 0.08
C LEU A 419 27.39 8.50 -1.24
N ILE A 420 28.18 7.50 -1.65
CA ILE A 420 27.93 6.69 -2.86
C ILE A 420 26.59 5.94 -2.73
N ILE A 421 26.36 5.23 -1.62
CA ILE A 421 25.09 4.52 -1.37
C ILE A 421 23.92 5.49 -1.46
N CYS A 422 24.02 6.63 -0.77
CA CYS A 422 22.97 7.65 -0.76
C CYS A 422 22.71 8.21 -2.17
N TYR A 423 23.77 8.59 -2.90
CA TYR A 423 23.67 9.15 -4.24
C TYR A 423 23.05 8.17 -5.24
N LEU A 424 23.57 6.93 -5.30
CA LEU A 424 23.06 5.90 -6.21
C LEU A 424 21.59 5.57 -5.91
N SER A 425 21.21 5.52 -4.62
CA SER A 425 19.82 5.23 -4.23
C SER A 425 18.86 6.36 -4.65
N TYR A 426 19.24 7.62 -4.41
CA TYR A 426 18.43 8.76 -4.87
C TYR A 426 18.37 8.85 -6.39
N PHE A 427 19.49 8.63 -7.07
CA PHE A 427 19.53 8.64 -8.53
C PHE A 427 18.59 7.58 -9.12
N TRP A 428 18.62 6.36 -8.58
CA TRP A 428 17.70 5.30 -8.98
C TRP A 428 16.24 5.68 -8.69
N GLY A 429 15.94 6.13 -7.47
CA GLY A 429 14.58 6.55 -7.08
C GLY A 429 14.04 7.70 -7.92
N ALA A 430 14.89 8.66 -8.31
CA ALA A 430 14.56 9.76 -9.21
C ALA A 430 14.28 9.25 -10.63
N GLY A 431 15.07 8.30 -11.14
CA GLY A 431 14.82 7.65 -12.43
C GLY A 431 13.46 6.94 -12.47
N GLU A 432 13.18 6.09 -11.48
CA GLU A 432 11.89 5.39 -11.34
C GLU A 432 10.71 6.38 -11.23
N THR A 433 10.90 7.46 -10.47
CA THR A 433 9.91 8.53 -10.31
C THR A 433 9.64 9.25 -11.62
N TRP A 434 10.69 9.63 -12.35
CA TRP A 434 10.55 10.33 -13.62
C TRP A 434 9.83 9.48 -14.68
N ILE A 435 10.23 8.23 -14.82
CA ILE A 435 9.65 7.30 -15.80
C ILE A 435 8.18 7.04 -15.50
N SER A 436 7.86 6.75 -14.23
CA SER A 436 6.47 6.57 -13.79
C SER A 436 5.65 7.83 -14.05
N THR A 437 6.18 9.00 -13.70
CA THR A 437 5.52 10.31 -13.94
C THR A 437 5.20 10.52 -15.40
N ARG A 438 6.15 10.24 -16.30
CA ARG A 438 5.95 10.39 -17.76
C ARG A 438 4.93 9.38 -18.28
N ARG A 439 4.97 8.12 -17.83
CA ARG A 439 4.03 7.07 -18.24
C ARG A 439 2.58 7.39 -17.88
N PHE A 440 2.35 7.92 -16.67
CA PHE A 440 1.00 8.28 -16.20
C PHE A 440 0.59 9.73 -16.49
N SER A 441 1.43 10.51 -17.18
CA SER A 441 1.18 11.94 -17.44
C SER A 441 -0.15 12.19 -18.17
N GLN A 442 -0.39 11.46 -19.27
CA GLN A 442 -1.61 11.63 -20.08
C GLN A 442 -2.87 11.27 -19.31
N ALA A 443 -2.86 10.14 -18.59
CA ALA A 443 -4.00 9.73 -17.77
C ALA A 443 -4.30 10.75 -16.66
N ASN A 444 -3.25 11.30 -16.02
CA ASN A 444 -3.40 12.36 -15.02
C ASN A 444 -3.96 13.66 -15.61
N ILE A 445 -3.53 14.06 -16.81
CA ILE A 445 -4.08 15.22 -17.52
C ILE A 445 -5.55 15.01 -17.85
N GLN A 446 -5.92 13.86 -18.43
CA GLN A 446 -7.31 13.54 -18.78
C GLN A 446 -8.22 13.55 -17.55
N ARG A 447 -7.73 13.03 -16.41
CA ARG A 447 -8.46 13.08 -15.14
C ARG A 447 -8.65 14.49 -14.62
N ASP A 448 -7.61 15.33 -14.69
CA ASP A 448 -7.72 16.74 -14.32
C ASP A 448 -8.74 17.48 -15.20
N GLU A 449 -8.71 17.23 -16.51
CA GLU A 449 -9.67 17.80 -17.46
C GLU A 449 -11.11 17.36 -17.20
N ALA A 450 -11.33 16.17 -16.65
CA ALA A 450 -12.65 15.66 -16.27
C ALA A 450 -13.16 16.19 -14.92
N ARG A 451 -12.28 16.75 -14.07
CA ARG A 451 -12.68 17.23 -12.74
C ARG A 451 -13.78 18.31 -12.76
N PRO A 452 -13.79 19.31 -13.69
CA PRO A 452 -14.84 20.33 -13.72
C PRO A 452 -16.25 19.77 -13.89
N VAL A 453 -16.45 18.74 -14.71
CA VAL A 453 -17.77 18.11 -14.89
C VAL A 453 -18.17 17.26 -13.69
N ALA A 454 -17.22 16.60 -13.02
CA ALA A 454 -17.48 15.93 -11.74
C ALA A 454 -17.87 16.93 -10.63
N LEU A 455 -17.21 18.09 -10.57
CA LEU A 455 -17.58 19.19 -9.66
C LEU A 455 -18.96 19.77 -9.99
N ARG A 456 -19.36 19.80 -11.27
CA ARG A 456 -20.72 20.19 -11.67
C ARG A 456 -21.76 19.18 -11.17
N LEU A 457 -21.51 17.88 -11.33
CA LEU A 457 -22.36 16.82 -10.77
C LEU A 457 -22.47 16.92 -9.25
N ARG A 458 -21.36 17.14 -8.54
CA ARG A 458 -21.37 17.40 -7.09
C ARG A 458 -22.26 18.59 -6.72
N ARG A 459 -22.16 19.72 -7.46
CA ARG A 459 -23.03 20.88 -7.23
C ARG A 459 -24.50 20.55 -7.46
N ILE A 460 -24.84 19.78 -8.49
CA ILE A 460 -26.23 19.36 -8.76
C ILE A 460 -26.77 18.53 -7.59
N ALA A 461 -25.98 17.58 -7.06
CA ALA A 461 -26.38 16.79 -5.89
C ALA A 461 -26.59 17.65 -4.64
N LEU A 462 -25.74 18.66 -4.41
CA LEU A 462 -25.86 19.58 -3.29
C LEU A 462 -27.01 20.60 -3.45
N GLN A 463 -27.44 20.91 -4.68
CA GLN A 463 -28.53 21.85 -4.97
C GLN A 463 -29.90 21.17 -4.99
N ALA A 464 -29.95 19.87 -5.29
CA ALA A 464 -31.18 19.10 -5.29
C ALA A 464 -31.59 18.70 -3.86
N TYR A 465 -31.64 19.64 -2.93
CA TYR A 465 -32.17 19.39 -1.57
C TYR A 465 -33.71 19.37 -1.61
N ASP A 466 -34.30 18.43 -0.89
CA ASP A 466 -35.71 18.48 -0.52
C ASP A 466 -35.89 19.47 0.64
N ASP A 467 -36.61 20.56 0.38
CA ASP A 467 -36.84 21.65 1.33
C ASP A 467 -37.53 21.19 2.63
N MET A 468 -38.22 20.04 2.63
CA MET A 468 -38.89 19.51 3.83
C MET A 468 -38.01 18.59 4.67
N THR A 469 -37.14 17.78 4.06
CA THR A 469 -36.32 16.80 4.77
C THR A 469 -34.88 17.24 4.98
N HIS A 470 -34.44 18.31 4.30
CA HIS A 470 -33.03 18.71 4.22
C HIS A 470 -32.12 17.53 3.81
N GLU A 471 -32.63 16.61 2.99
CA GLU A 471 -31.82 15.56 2.35
C GLU A 471 -31.75 15.81 0.85
N PRO A 472 -30.67 15.38 0.16
CA PRO A 472 -30.63 15.43 -1.29
C PRO A 472 -31.76 14.56 -1.88
N ALA A 473 -32.59 15.12 -2.75
CA ALA A 473 -33.72 14.46 -3.41
C ALA A 473 -33.30 13.21 -4.22
N GLN A 474 -32.05 13.16 -4.70
CA GLN A 474 -31.41 11.97 -5.29
C GLN A 474 -29.89 12.00 -5.06
N PRO A 475 -29.39 11.59 -3.86
CA PRO A 475 -27.97 11.67 -3.55
C PRO A 475 -27.12 10.73 -4.42
N HIS A 476 -27.75 9.69 -4.97
CA HIS A 476 -27.09 8.60 -5.71
C HIS A 476 -27.69 8.37 -7.09
N ALA A 477 -28.06 9.47 -7.77
CA ALA A 477 -28.40 9.44 -9.18
C ALA A 477 -27.33 8.67 -9.98
N VAL A 478 -27.74 7.76 -10.88
CA VAL A 478 -26.80 6.90 -11.61
C VAL A 478 -26.34 7.58 -12.90
N VAL A 479 -25.03 7.61 -13.09
CA VAL A 479 -24.36 8.19 -14.27
C VAL A 479 -23.87 7.08 -15.19
N PHE A 480 -24.27 7.15 -16.46
CA PHE A 480 -23.65 6.40 -17.53
C PHE A 480 -22.46 7.18 -18.10
N ALA A 481 -21.26 6.60 -18.05
CA ALA A 481 -20.04 7.18 -18.59
C ALA A 481 -19.30 6.11 -19.42
N PRO A 482 -19.43 6.11 -20.76
CA PRO A 482 -18.85 5.08 -21.66
C PRO A 482 -17.33 5.11 -21.77
N ASP A 483 -16.66 6.05 -21.08
CA ASP A 483 -15.22 5.97 -20.85
C ASP A 483 -14.99 5.35 -19.48
N ILE A 484 -14.42 4.15 -19.47
CA ILE A 484 -14.17 3.34 -18.28
C ILE A 484 -13.34 4.10 -17.26
N ALA A 485 -12.28 4.80 -17.69
CA ALA A 485 -11.42 5.54 -16.77
C ALA A 485 -12.19 6.70 -16.13
N ARG A 486 -13.08 7.37 -16.88
CA ARG A 486 -13.92 8.45 -16.32
C ARG A 486 -14.98 7.92 -15.36
N ALA A 487 -15.65 6.82 -15.72
CA ALA A 487 -16.60 6.15 -14.82
C ALA A 487 -15.92 5.79 -13.49
N ASP A 488 -14.69 5.27 -13.56
CA ASP A 488 -13.95 4.85 -12.37
C ASP A 488 -13.48 6.00 -11.48
N ASN A 489 -13.15 7.15 -12.08
CA ASN A 489 -12.67 8.33 -11.35
C ASN A 489 -13.81 9.24 -10.85
N LEU A 490 -15.03 9.11 -11.37
CA LEU A 490 -16.14 10.02 -11.05
C LEU A 490 -16.48 10.04 -9.54
N PRO A 491 -16.58 8.89 -8.83
CA PRO A 491 -16.91 8.85 -7.41
C PRO A 491 -15.84 9.46 -6.48
N MET A 492 -14.66 9.78 -7.01
CA MET A 492 -13.61 10.47 -6.25
C MET A 492 -13.94 11.94 -5.94
N VAL A 493 -14.94 12.50 -6.64
CA VAL A 493 -15.31 13.92 -6.54
C VAL A 493 -16.82 14.08 -6.36
N ALA A 494 -17.61 13.34 -7.13
CA ALA A 494 -19.06 13.47 -7.18
C ALA A 494 -19.72 12.33 -6.37
N PRO A 495 -20.80 12.60 -5.60
CA PRO A 495 -21.47 11.59 -4.78
C PRO A 495 -22.38 10.63 -5.58
N GLN A 496 -22.62 10.94 -6.86
CA GLN A 496 -23.42 10.11 -7.75
C GLN A 496 -22.82 8.72 -7.96
N ALA A 497 -23.71 7.74 -8.04
CA ALA A 497 -23.35 6.38 -8.45
C ALA A 497 -23.04 6.33 -9.94
N VAL A 498 -22.32 5.30 -10.36
CA VAL A 498 -22.08 4.99 -11.78
C VAL A 498 -22.82 3.73 -12.17
N LEU A 499 -23.20 3.62 -13.45
CA LEU A 499 -23.82 2.41 -13.97
C LEU A 499 -22.88 1.22 -13.74
N TRP A 500 -21.64 1.38 -14.18
CA TRP A 500 -20.59 0.39 -14.01
C TRP A 500 -19.21 1.05 -14.08
N ALA A 501 -18.27 0.52 -13.31
CA ALA A 501 -16.86 0.85 -13.35
C ALA A 501 -16.02 -0.35 -12.85
N PRO A 502 -14.72 -0.42 -13.19
CA PRO A 502 -13.85 -1.52 -12.78
C PRO A 502 -13.76 -1.77 -11.28
N HIS A 503 -14.02 -0.79 -10.41
CA HIS A 503 -13.98 -1.02 -8.96
C HIS A 503 -15.34 -1.25 -8.31
N THR A 504 -16.43 -1.33 -9.08
CA THR A 504 -17.79 -1.52 -8.55
C THR A 504 -17.89 -2.79 -7.70
N PHE A 505 -17.31 -3.91 -8.17
CA PHE A 505 -17.38 -5.20 -7.46
C PHE A 505 -16.39 -5.33 -6.28
N VAL A 506 -15.51 -4.35 -6.04
CA VAL A 506 -14.55 -4.38 -4.91
C VAL A 506 -15.25 -4.00 -3.59
N PHE A 507 -16.38 -3.30 -3.67
CA PHE A 507 -17.22 -2.94 -2.53
C PHE A 507 -18.30 -4.00 -2.27
N SER A 508 -18.96 -3.88 -1.12
CA SER A 508 -19.99 -4.83 -0.68
C SER A 508 -21.36 -4.63 -1.34
N GLY A 509 -21.54 -3.57 -2.12
CA GLY A 509 -22.86 -3.15 -2.60
C GLY A 509 -23.38 -3.91 -3.82
N VAL A 510 -22.59 -4.78 -4.46
CA VAL A 510 -23.02 -5.59 -5.60
C VAL A 510 -22.61 -7.06 -5.46
N THR A 511 -23.43 -7.95 -5.99
CA THR A 511 -23.05 -9.36 -6.18
C THR A 511 -22.22 -9.53 -7.45
N VAL A 512 -21.56 -10.69 -7.62
CA VAL A 512 -20.85 -11.02 -8.88
C VAL A 512 -21.81 -11.01 -10.08
N ALA A 513 -23.02 -11.55 -9.90
CA ALA A 513 -24.04 -11.57 -10.95
C ALA A 513 -24.51 -10.15 -11.31
N GLU A 514 -24.76 -9.31 -10.31
CA GLU A 514 -25.14 -7.91 -10.55
C GLU A 514 -24.01 -7.10 -11.21
N ASN A 515 -22.75 -7.32 -10.82
CA ASN A 515 -21.62 -6.68 -11.49
C ASN A 515 -21.57 -7.04 -12.98
N LYS A 516 -21.79 -8.32 -13.31
CA LYS A 516 -21.84 -8.79 -14.70
C LYS A 516 -23.03 -8.20 -15.46
N GLU A 517 -24.21 -8.16 -14.84
CA GLU A 517 -25.41 -7.52 -15.39
C GLU A 517 -25.16 -6.05 -15.73
N ARG A 518 -24.62 -5.28 -14.78
CA ARG A 518 -24.30 -3.86 -14.97
C ARG A 518 -23.23 -3.64 -16.04
N PHE A 519 -22.25 -4.55 -16.14
CA PHE A 519 -21.25 -4.51 -17.20
C PHE A 519 -21.87 -4.77 -18.58
N PHE A 520 -22.74 -5.77 -18.72
CA PHE A 520 -23.49 -5.99 -19.96
C PHE A 520 -24.42 -4.82 -20.30
N GLN A 521 -25.07 -4.22 -19.31
CA GLN A 521 -25.88 -3.01 -19.50
C GLN A 521 -25.02 -1.82 -19.97
N TYR A 522 -23.81 -1.67 -19.40
CA TYR A 522 -22.83 -0.67 -19.81
C TYR A 522 -22.42 -0.84 -21.28
N LEU A 523 -22.10 -2.08 -21.69
CA LEU A 523 -21.75 -2.38 -23.08
C LEU A 523 -22.93 -2.11 -24.03
N TYR A 524 -24.14 -2.50 -23.63
CA TYR A 524 -25.36 -2.27 -24.40
C TYR A 524 -25.57 -0.79 -24.66
N TYR A 525 -25.52 0.07 -23.64
CA TYR A 525 -25.66 1.52 -23.83
C TYR A 525 -24.48 2.17 -24.54
N SER A 526 -23.31 1.54 -24.52
CA SER A 526 -22.13 1.98 -25.29
C SER A 526 -22.21 1.62 -26.77
N GLY A 527 -23.21 0.83 -27.17
CA GLY A 527 -23.41 0.40 -28.56
C GLY A 527 -22.51 -0.77 -28.98
N VAL A 528 -21.90 -1.46 -28.03
CA VAL A 528 -21.02 -2.62 -28.28
C VAL A 528 -21.87 -3.85 -28.58
N ASP A 529 -21.66 -4.47 -29.74
CA ASP A 529 -22.33 -5.73 -30.12
C ASP A 529 -21.55 -6.97 -29.64
N ALA A 530 -22.07 -8.18 -29.91
CA ALA A 530 -21.46 -9.42 -29.44
C ALA A 530 -20.11 -9.72 -30.10
N ASP A 531 -19.94 -9.35 -31.37
CA ASP A 531 -18.68 -9.55 -32.09
C ASP A 531 -17.62 -8.56 -31.60
N GLU A 532 -18.02 -7.31 -31.35
CA GLU A 532 -17.17 -6.29 -30.77
C GLU A 532 -16.81 -6.60 -29.32
N PHE A 533 -17.71 -7.20 -28.53
CA PHE A 533 -17.39 -7.74 -27.21
C PHE A 533 -16.26 -8.77 -27.29
N ALA A 534 -16.36 -9.74 -28.19
CA ALA A 534 -15.33 -10.77 -28.38
C ALA A 534 -13.99 -10.16 -28.86
N ARG A 535 -14.02 -9.14 -29.73
CA ARG A 535 -12.80 -8.42 -30.16
C ARG A 535 -12.19 -7.58 -29.04
N ASN A 536 -13.02 -6.85 -28.29
CA ASN A 536 -12.59 -5.96 -27.21
C ASN A 536 -11.98 -6.74 -26.05
N TYR A 537 -12.35 -8.01 -25.89
CA TYR A 537 -11.75 -8.92 -24.93
C TYR A 537 -10.21 -9.06 -25.06
N GLU A 538 -9.68 -9.06 -26.28
CA GLU A 538 -8.23 -9.20 -26.52
C GLU A 538 -7.45 -7.92 -26.17
N HIS A 539 -8.13 -6.77 -26.13
CA HIS A 539 -7.48 -5.45 -26.03
C HIS A 539 -7.80 -4.70 -24.73
N GLN A 540 -8.82 -5.11 -23.98
CA GLN A 540 -9.27 -4.42 -22.77
C GLN A 540 -9.26 -5.36 -21.55
N GLY A 541 -8.19 -5.29 -20.76
CA GLY A 541 -8.03 -6.11 -19.54
C GLY A 541 -9.16 -5.96 -18.51
N PHE A 542 -9.94 -4.86 -18.55
CA PHE A 542 -11.11 -4.66 -17.68
C PHE A 542 -12.27 -5.61 -17.95
N VAL A 543 -12.41 -6.12 -19.18
CA VAL A 543 -13.39 -7.17 -19.49
C VAL A 543 -13.08 -8.45 -18.72
N HIS A 544 -11.80 -8.78 -18.55
CA HIS A 544 -11.37 -9.98 -17.83
C HIS A 544 -11.77 -9.89 -16.36
N TYR A 545 -11.49 -8.74 -15.73
CA TYR A 545 -11.86 -8.50 -14.33
C TYR A 545 -13.37 -8.56 -14.10
N ALA A 546 -14.16 -8.00 -15.03
CA ALA A 546 -15.62 -7.91 -14.89
C ALA A 546 -16.32 -9.27 -15.03
N ILE A 547 -15.85 -10.12 -15.94
CA ILE A 547 -16.51 -11.38 -16.32
C ILE A 547 -15.92 -12.58 -15.60
N PHE A 548 -14.58 -12.70 -15.58
CA PHE A 548 -13.88 -13.91 -15.15
C PHE A 548 -13.18 -13.77 -13.79
N GLY A 549 -13.18 -12.57 -13.20
CA GLY A 549 -12.54 -12.32 -11.91
C GLY A 549 -11.05 -11.97 -12.01
N TRP A 550 -10.49 -11.54 -10.89
CA TRP A 550 -9.13 -10.99 -10.81
C TRP A 550 -8.06 -12.07 -10.95
N GLU A 551 -8.33 -13.23 -10.37
CA GLU A 551 -7.48 -14.41 -10.41
C GLU A 551 -7.28 -14.97 -11.82
N ARG A 552 -8.23 -14.72 -12.73
CA ARG A 552 -8.14 -15.11 -14.15
C ARG A 552 -7.52 -14.02 -15.02
N ALA A 553 -7.62 -12.77 -14.60
CA ALA A 553 -7.14 -11.61 -15.34
C ALA A 553 -5.65 -11.28 -15.10
N ASN A 554 -5.09 -11.68 -13.95
CA ASN A 554 -3.71 -11.36 -13.60
C ASN A 554 -2.96 -12.57 -12.99
N PRO A 555 -1.94 -13.12 -13.70
CA PRO A 555 -1.19 -14.29 -13.24
C PRO A 555 -0.38 -14.04 -11.96
N LYS A 556 -0.17 -12.78 -11.55
CA LYS A 556 0.56 -12.46 -10.32
C LYS A 556 -0.30 -12.55 -9.06
N LEU A 557 -1.63 -12.63 -9.19
CA LEU A 557 -2.55 -12.64 -8.04
C LEU A 557 -2.75 -14.01 -7.41
N THR A 558 -2.54 -15.09 -8.17
CA THR A 558 -2.77 -16.46 -7.73
C THR A 558 -1.63 -17.39 -8.15
N VAL A 559 -1.31 -18.36 -7.30
CA VAL A 559 -0.33 -19.42 -7.61
C VAL A 559 -0.89 -20.48 -8.58
N ASN A 560 -2.22 -20.54 -8.72
CA ASN A 560 -2.93 -21.47 -9.60
C ASN A 560 -3.57 -20.71 -10.76
N TYR A 561 -2.78 -19.89 -11.45
CA TYR A 561 -3.29 -19.10 -12.58
C TYR A 561 -3.80 -20.02 -13.69
N LYS A 562 -5.03 -19.75 -14.14
CA LYS A 562 -5.63 -20.40 -15.31
C LYS A 562 -6.00 -19.29 -16.30
N PRO A 563 -5.39 -19.22 -17.49
CA PRO A 563 -5.82 -18.29 -18.51
C PRO A 563 -7.26 -18.62 -18.93
N VAL A 564 -8.02 -17.62 -19.35
CA VAL A 564 -9.35 -17.80 -19.93
C VAL A 564 -9.21 -18.41 -21.32
N SER A 565 -10.00 -19.45 -21.62
CA SER A 565 -9.99 -20.09 -22.95
C SER A 565 -10.89 -19.36 -23.95
N ASP A 566 -10.62 -19.56 -25.24
CA ASP A 566 -11.45 -19.05 -26.34
C ASP A 566 -12.89 -19.61 -26.26
N GLU A 567 -13.05 -20.84 -25.76
CA GLU A 567 -14.35 -21.46 -25.51
C GLU A 567 -15.13 -20.72 -24.41
N GLU A 568 -14.48 -20.40 -23.28
CA GLU A 568 -15.07 -19.61 -22.21
C GLU A 568 -15.49 -18.22 -22.72
N LEU A 569 -14.66 -17.60 -23.57
CA LEU A 569 -14.98 -16.33 -24.20
C LEU A 569 -16.16 -16.42 -25.16
N ALA A 570 -16.21 -17.44 -26.02
CA ALA A 570 -17.29 -17.65 -26.97
C ALA A 570 -18.64 -17.86 -26.24
N VAL A 571 -18.63 -18.58 -25.12
CA VAL A 571 -19.80 -18.73 -24.26
C VAL A 571 -20.26 -17.38 -23.73
N GLU A 572 -19.35 -16.53 -23.28
CA GLU A 572 -19.71 -15.20 -22.76
C GLU A 572 -20.17 -14.22 -23.85
N ALA A 573 -19.59 -14.31 -25.05
CA ALA A 573 -20.08 -13.56 -26.20
C ALA A 573 -21.50 -13.98 -26.58
N HIS A 574 -21.80 -15.28 -26.53
CA HIS A 574 -23.16 -15.79 -26.74
C HIS A 574 -24.13 -15.32 -25.65
N ASN A 575 -23.72 -15.34 -24.38
CA ASN A 575 -24.51 -14.82 -23.26
C ASN A 575 -24.81 -13.34 -23.45
N TYR A 576 -23.84 -12.55 -23.91
CA TYR A 576 -24.04 -11.13 -24.18
C TYR A 576 -24.94 -10.89 -25.40
N ALA A 577 -24.84 -11.70 -26.46
CA ALA A 577 -25.78 -11.65 -27.58
C ALA A 577 -27.23 -11.93 -27.12
N ALA A 578 -27.41 -12.96 -26.29
CA ALA A 578 -28.70 -13.27 -25.69
C ALA A 578 -29.18 -12.15 -24.75
N TYR A 579 -28.26 -11.49 -24.04
CA TYR A 579 -28.57 -10.34 -23.20
C TYR A 579 -29.15 -9.17 -24.01
N ILE A 580 -28.51 -8.82 -25.14
CA ILE A 580 -28.99 -7.78 -26.06
C ILE A 580 -30.39 -8.12 -26.61
N ALA A 581 -30.57 -9.35 -27.08
CA ALA A 581 -31.84 -9.79 -27.69
C ALA A 581 -33.02 -9.74 -26.70
N ASN A 582 -32.74 -9.99 -25.43
CA ASN A 582 -33.73 -10.00 -24.35
C ASN A 582 -33.71 -8.73 -23.49
N PHE A 583 -33.03 -7.66 -23.94
CA PHE A 583 -32.96 -6.42 -23.17
C PHE A 583 -34.32 -5.71 -23.18
N ASP A 584 -34.89 -5.50 -21.99
CA ASP A 584 -36.23 -5.00 -21.81
C ASP A 584 -36.28 -3.75 -20.92
N ARG A 585 -37.49 -3.25 -20.68
CA ARG A 585 -37.72 -2.07 -19.85
C ARG A 585 -37.34 -2.31 -18.38
N ALA A 586 -37.57 -3.52 -17.86
CA ALA A 586 -37.27 -3.82 -16.47
C ALA A 586 -35.77 -3.65 -16.21
N ARG A 587 -34.92 -4.24 -17.07
CA ARG A 587 -33.46 -4.03 -17.04
C ARG A 587 -33.09 -2.58 -17.29
N ALA A 588 -33.73 -1.92 -18.26
CA ALA A 588 -33.43 -0.53 -18.56
C ALA A 588 -33.61 0.41 -17.36
N THR A 589 -34.54 0.10 -16.46
CA THR A 589 -34.84 0.90 -15.25
C THR A 589 -34.13 0.43 -13.98
N HIS A 590 -33.27 -0.60 -14.06
CA HIS A 590 -32.59 -1.17 -12.91
C HIS A 590 -31.06 -1.31 -13.13
N PRO A 591 -30.25 -0.33 -12.68
CA PRO A 591 -30.66 0.94 -12.08
C PRO A 591 -31.16 1.96 -13.13
N THR A 592 -32.00 2.90 -12.70
CA THR A 592 -32.46 3.99 -13.56
C THR A 592 -31.35 5.03 -13.74
N LEU A 593 -31.02 5.33 -14.99
CA LEU A 593 -30.02 6.34 -15.32
C LEU A 593 -30.60 7.76 -15.21
N ALA A 594 -29.86 8.64 -14.53
CA ALA A 594 -30.22 10.04 -14.40
C ALA A 594 -29.38 10.95 -15.32
N TYR A 595 -28.15 10.53 -15.63
CA TYR A 595 -27.23 11.30 -16.46
C TYR A 595 -26.43 10.41 -17.41
N ALA A 596 -26.04 10.98 -18.55
CA ALA A 596 -24.97 10.46 -19.40
C ALA A 596 -23.84 11.49 -19.51
N LEU A 597 -22.60 11.06 -19.29
CA LEU A 597 -21.40 11.88 -19.36
C LEU A 597 -20.54 11.44 -20.55
N ILE A 598 -20.46 12.29 -21.57
CA ILE A 598 -19.82 11.96 -22.84
C ILE A 598 -18.70 12.95 -23.16
N ALA A 599 -17.60 12.47 -23.74
CA ALA A 599 -16.58 13.36 -24.30
C ALA A 599 -17.13 14.06 -25.55
N ALA A 600 -16.92 15.37 -25.65
CA ALA A 600 -17.52 16.20 -26.69
C ALA A 600 -17.01 15.85 -28.10
N ASP A 601 -15.85 15.24 -28.21
CA ASP A 601 -15.22 14.75 -29.44
C ASP A 601 -15.50 13.27 -29.71
N GLN A 602 -16.08 12.54 -28.76
CA GLN A 602 -16.39 11.13 -28.91
C GLN A 602 -17.69 10.94 -29.68
N GLN A 603 -17.61 10.26 -30.82
CA GLN A 603 -18.79 9.80 -31.54
C GLN A 603 -19.36 8.57 -30.84
N ILE A 604 -20.55 8.69 -30.27
CA ILE A 604 -21.26 7.60 -29.60
C ILE A 604 -22.56 7.31 -30.33
N ASN A 605 -22.81 6.02 -30.58
CA ASN A 605 -24.09 5.56 -31.06
C ASN A 605 -25.11 5.54 -29.89
N PHE A 606 -25.94 6.57 -29.81
CA PHE A 606 -26.96 6.67 -28.76
C PHE A 606 -28.20 5.80 -29.01
N THR A 607 -28.27 5.01 -30.09
CA THR A 607 -29.48 4.25 -30.47
C THR A 607 -30.03 3.41 -29.31
N HIS A 608 -29.17 2.72 -28.57
CA HIS A 608 -29.58 1.90 -27.43
C HIS A 608 -29.98 2.73 -26.21
N LEU A 609 -29.30 3.84 -25.93
CA LEU A 609 -29.66 4.72 -24.83
C LEU A 609 -30.99 5.44 -25.12
N ASP A 610 -31.13 6.01 -26.32
CA ASP A 610 -32.29 6.76 -26.78
C ASP A 610 -33.51 5.87 -27.01
N ARG A 611 -33.36 4.55 -27.10
CA ARG A 611 -34.50 3.62 -27.09
C ARG A 611 -35.27 3.68 -25.78
N TRP A 612 -34.58 3.85 -24.66
CA TRP A 612 -35.14 3.74 -23.31
C TRP A 612 -35.22 5.08 -22.57
N TYR A 613 -34.43 6.06 -23.00
CA TYR A 613 -34.31 7.36 -22.34
C TYR A 613 -34.52 8.52 -23.32
N THR A 614 -35.08 9.61 -22.82
CA THR A 614 -35.05 10.90 -23.50
C THR A 614 -33.91 11.72 -22.92
N ARG A 615 -33.03 12.24 -23.79
CA ARG A 615 -31.92 13.12 -23.43
C ARG A 615 -32.33 14.58 -23.54
N ALA A 616 -31.96 15.40 -22.55
CA ALA A 616 -32.02 16.85 -22.68
C ALA A 616 -30.96 17.36 -23.70
N ALA A 617 -30.95 18.68 -23.99
CA ALA A 617 -30.03 19.29 -24.95
C ALA A 617 -28.52 19.08 -24.63
N GLY A 618 -28.18 18.79 -23.37
CA GLY A 618 -26.81 18.59 -22.90
C GLY A 618 -26.15 19.90 -22.43
N GLU A 619 -25.40 19.84 -21.33
CA GLU A 619 -24.60 20.94 -20.80
C GLU A 619 -23.12 20.69 -21.15
N ARG A 620 -22.49 21.57 -21.95
CA ARG A 620 -21.07 21.46 -22.28
C ARG A 620 -20.20 22.04 -21.18
N ILE A 621 -19.30 21.24 -20.62
CA ILE A 621 -18.39 21.59 -19.53
C ILE A 621 -16.98 21.16 -19.94
N GLY A 622 -16.21 22.12 -20.46
CA GLY A 622 -14.88 21.84 -21.03
C GLY A 622 -14.95 20.88 -22.22
N LYS A 623 -14.24 19.76 -22.12
CA LYS A 623 -14.21 18.68 -23.14
C LYS A 623 -15.37 17.70 -23.03
N TYR A 624 -16.34 17.95 -22.15
CA TYR A 624 -17.41 16.99 -21.86
C TYR A 624 -18.79 17.60 -22.09
N VAL A 625 -19.76 16.73 -22.37
CA VAL A 625 -21.18 17.06 -22.42
C VAL A 625 -21.91 16.19 -21.41
N LEU A 626 -22.66 16.84 -20.52
CA LEU A 626 -23.48 16.19 -19.52
C LEU A 626 -24.95 16.22 -19.97
N TYR A 627 -25.53 15.07 -20.26
CA TYR A 627 -26.94 14.92 -20.60
C TYR A 627 -27.73 14.53 -19.36
N ARG A 628 -28.87 15.19 -19.13
CA ARG A 628 -29.90 14.70 -18.21
C ARG A 628 -30.77 13.68 -18.94
N LEU A 629 -31.06 12.57 -18.27
CA LEU A 629 -31.85 11.47 -18.80
C LEU A 629 -33.20 11.37 -18.09
N GLN A 630 -34.22 11.00 -18.84
CA GLN A 630 -35.54 10.65 -18.30
C GLN A 630 -35.99 9.34 -18.94
N PRO A 631 -36.42 8.33 -18.14
CA PRO A 631 -36.97 7.10 -18.70
C PRO A 631 -38.16 7.40 -19.61
N ARG A 632 -38.22 6.72 -20.75
CA ARG A 632 -39.39 6.79 -21.63
C ARG A 632 -40.57 6.02 -21.02
N PRO A 633 -41.81 6.53 -21.20
CA PRO A 633 -43.03 5.92 -20.68
C PRO A 633 -43.35 4.56 -21.31
#